data_AF-A0A1N6PXG7-F1
#
_entry.id   AF-A0A1N6PXG7-F1
#
_cell.length_a   1.000
_cell.length_b   1.000
_cell.length_c   1.000
_cell.angle_alpha   90.00
_cell.angle_beta   90.00
_cell.angle_gamma   90.00
#
_symmetry.space_group_name_H-M   'P 1'
#
loop_
_entity.id
_entity.type
_entity.pdbx_description
1 polymer ?
#
loop_
_entity_poly.entity_id
_entity_poly.type
_entity_poly.pdbx_seq_one_letter_code
_entity_poly.pdbx_strand_id
1 'polypeptide(L)' 'MDIIYLLIPIAIILASVAIWAFSWSVKQGQFDDLESPAHRILYDDDEDMIPEDARQDKDKNRSQDSK' A
#
# COMPACT_ATOMS: atom_id res chain seq x y z
N MET A 1 42.92 -12.20 -20.61
CA MET A 1 42.33 -11.10 -19.81
C MET A 1 41.07 -10.54 -20.49
N ASP A 2 40.45 -11.34 -21.37
CA ASP A 2 39.48 -10.83 -22.34
C ASP A 2 38.04 -10.86 -21.81
N ILE A 3 37.79 -11.71 -20.81
CA ILE A 3 36.50 -11.83 -20.14
C ILE A 3 36.06 -10.52 -19.46
N ILE A 4 37.01 -9.68 -19.03
CA ILE A 4 36.72 -8.38 -18.42
C ILE A 4 35.98 -7.47 -19.40
N TYR A 5 36.33 -7.52 -20.69
CA TYR A 5 35.65 -6.74 -21.72
C TYR A 5 34.21 -7.20 -21.98
N LEU A 6 33.86 -8.44 -21.61
CA LEU A 6 32.49 -8.95 -21.65
C LEU A 6 31.74 -8.63 -20.35
N LEU A 7 32.39 -8.78 -19.20
CA LEU A 7 31.75 -8.62 -17.88
C LEU A 7 31.41 -7.16 -17.55
N ILE A 8 32.29 -6.21 -17.88
CA ILE A 8 32.04 -4.78 -17.64
C ILE A 8 30.74 -4.30 -18.30
N PRO A 9 30.50 -4.48 -19.61
CA PRO A 9 29.26 -4.01 -20.23
C PRO A 9 28.03 -4.77 -19.71
N ILE A 10 28.14 -6.07 -19.43
CA ILE A 10 27.04 -6.83 -18.81
C ILE A 10 26.67 -6.23 -17.43
N ALA A 11 27.67 -5.94 -16.60
CA ALA A 11 27.45 -5.34 -15.29
C ALA A 11 26.78 -3.96 -15.40
N ILE A 12 27.20 -3.12 -16.36
CA ILE A 12 26.59 -1.80 -16.60
C ILE A 12 25.12 -1.95 -17.03
N ILE A 13 24.82 -2.92 -17.91
CA ILE A 13 23.44 -3.20 -18.36
C ILE A 13 22.59 -3.64 -17.16
N LEU A 14 23.08 -4.59 -16.36
CA LEU A 14 22.35 -5.09 -15.19
C LEU A 14 22.11 -3.97 -14.16
N ALA A 15 23.12 -3.14 -13.89
CA ALA A 15 22.97 -1.99 -13.00
C ALA A 15 21.93 -0.98 -13.53
N SER A 16 21.96 -0.70 -14.83
CA SER A 16 20.99 0.21 -15.48
C SER A 16 19.57 -0.33 -15.40
N VAL A 17 19.38 -1.63 -15.64
CA VAL A 17 18.08 -2.31 -15.50
C VAL A 17 17.59 -2.24 -14.05
N ALA A 18 18.46 -2.50 -13.07
CA ALA A 18 18.12 -2.42 -11.66
C ALA A 18 17.67 -1.00 -11.26
N ILE A 19 18.41 0.04 -11.67
CA ILE A 19 18.07 1.44 -11.41
C ILE A 19 16.74 1.82 -12.07
N TRP A 20 16.52 1.37 -13.31
CA TRP A 20 15.28 1.63 -14.04
C TRP A 20 14.08 0.97 -13.35
N ALA A 21 14.19 -0.31 -12.98
CA ALA A 21 13.15 -1.06 -12.28
C ALA A 21 12.85 -0.45 -10.90
N PHE A 22 13.89 -0.06 -10.15
CA PHE A 22 13.75 0.63 -8.88
C PHE A 22 13.03 1.99 -9.03
N SER A 23 13.45 2.81 -9.99
CA SER A 23 12.81 4.10 -10.26
C SER A 23 11.33 3.94 -10.69
N TRP A 24 11.01 2.88 -11.43
CA TRP A 24 9.64 2.56 -11.79
C TRP A 24 8.80 2.16 -10.57
N SER A 25 9.31 1.27 -9.71
CA SER A 25 8.64 0.83 -8.48
C SER A 25 8.36 2.01 -7.53
N VAL A 26 9.33 2.91 -7.33
CA VAL A 26 9.14 4.12 -6.52
C VAL A 26 8.04 5.02 -7.08
N LYS A 27 8.01 5.24 -8.41
CA LYS A 27 6.96 6.03 -9.06
C LYS A 27 5.59 5.39 -8.99
N GLN A 28 5.52 4.07 -8.88
CA GLN A 28 4.27 3.33 -8.78
C GLN A 28 3.59 3.44 -7.42
N GLY A 29 4.17 4.19 -6.47
CA GLY A 29 3.53 4.47 -5.20
C GLY A 29 3.38 3.23 -4.31
N GLN A 30 4.16 2.17 -4.55
CA GLN A 30 4.05 0.91 -3.80
C GLN A 30 4.42 1.04 -2.31
N PHE A 31 4.94 2.20 -1.90
CA PHE A 31 5.24 2.56 -0.51
C PHE A 31 4.10 3.32 0.18
N ASP A 32 3.10 3.80 -0.56
CA ASP A 32 1.98 4.58 -0.02
C ASP A 32 0.91 3.68 0.64
N ASP A 33 0.87 2.39 0.27
CA ASP A 33 -0.07 1.40 0.82
C ASP A 33 0.50 0.60 2.01
N LEU A 34 1.63 1.04 2.59
CA LEU A 34 2.17 0.46 3.83
C LEU A 34 1.44 0.95 5.09
N GLU A 35 0.63 2.01 4.98
CA GLU A 35 -0.10 2.62 6.10
C GLU A 35 -1.48 1.94 6.34
N SER A 36 -2.11 1.41 5.29
CA SER A 36 -3.41 0.73 5.35
C SER A 36 -3.47 -0.54 6.22
N PRO A 37 -2.48 -1.45 6.22
CA PRO A 37 -2.59 -2.71 6.96
C PRO A 37 -2.45 -2.54 8.48
N ALA A 38 -1.72 -1.53 8.93
CA ALA A 38 -1.44 -1.31 10.35
C ALA A 38 -2.66 -0.82 11.13
N HIS A 39 -3.57 -0.08 10.48
CA HIS A 39 -4.81 0.37 11.10
C HIS A 39 -5.88 -0.72 11.16
N ARG A 40 -5.90 -1.67 10.21
CA ARG A 40 -6.84 -2.80 10.24
C ARG A 40 -6.57 -3.76 11.40
N ILE A 41 -5.32 -4.10 11.69
CA ILE A 41 -5.03 -5.08 12.75
C ILE A 41 -5.39 -4.59 14.17
N LEU A 42 -5.58 -3.29 14.37
CA LEU A 42 -5.96 -2.71 15.66
C LEU A 42 -7.47 -2.48 15.79
N TYR A 43 -8.23 -2.48 14.68
CA TYR A 43 -9.66 -2.14 14.66
C TYR A 43 -10.56 -3.23 14.07
N ASP A 44 -10.00 -4.23 13.36
CA ASP A 44 -10.76 -5.35 12.78
C ASP A 44 -11.37 -6.25 13.88
N ASP A 45 -10.74 -6.34 15.06
CA ASP A 45 -11.25 -7.13 16.20
C ASP A 45 -12.42 -6.44 16.93
N ASP A 46 -12.59 -5.13 16.77
CA ASP A 46 -13.61 -4.34 17.47
C ASP A 46 -14.93 -4.28 16.70
N GLU A 47 -14.95 -4.52 15.38
CA GLU A 47 -16.17 -4.45 14.57
C GLU A 47 -17.19 -5.52 14.96
N ASP A 48 -16.72 -6.72 15.31
CA ASP A 48 -17.55 -7.84 15.79
C ASP A 48 -17.99 -7.66 17.25
N MET A 49 -17.38 -6.72 17.99
CA MET A 49 -17.73 -6.40 19.37
C MET A 49 -18.75 -5.27 19.49
N ILE A 50 -19.12 -4.60 18.39
CA ILE A 50 -20.17 -3.57 18.40
C ILE A 50 -21.53 -4.26 18.45
N PRO A 51 -22.27 -4.18 19.57
CA PRO A 51 -23.57 -4.85 19.67
C PRO A 51 -24.57 -4.20 18.69
N GLU A 52 -25.44 -5.02 18.08
CA GLU A 52 -26.34 -4.62 16.98
C GLU A 52 -27.29 -3.46 17.35
N ASP A 53 -27.56 -3.29 18.64
CA ASP A 53 -28.36 -2.21 19.21
C ASP A 53 -27.65 -0.84 19.16
N ALA A 54 -26.32 -0.80 19.22
CA ALA A 54 -25.52 0.42 19.10
C ALA A 54 -25.39 0.93 17.65
N ARG A 55 -25.63 0.08 16.65
CA ARG A 55 -25.56 0.44 15.22
C ARG A 55 -26.80 1.23 14.75
N GLN A 56 -27.93 1.16 15.47
CA GLN A 56 -29.21 1.75 15.03
C GLN A 56 -29.35 3.26 15.25
N ASP A 57 -28.45 3.92 15.99
CA ASP A 57 -28.62 5.33 16.35
C ASP A 57 -28.07 6.31 15.29
N LYS A 58 -27.12 5.86 14.45
CA LYS A 58 -26.55 6.72 13.40
C LYS A 58 -27.43 6.89 12.17
N ASP A 59 -28.31 5.93 11.87
CA ASP A 59 -29.17 6.00 10.69
C ASP A 59 -30.45 6.84 10.89
N LYS A 60 -30.92 7.02 12.13
CA LYS A 60 -32.13 7.83 12.40
C LYS A 60 -31.89 9.34 12.33
N ASN A 61 -30.68 9.81 12.63
CA ASN A 61 -30.40 11.24 12.67
C ASN A 61 -30.15 11.84 11.27
N ARG A 62 -29.71 11.04 10.30
CA ARG A 62 -29.46 11.52 8.92
C ARG A 62 -30.74 11.77 8.11
N SER A 63 -31.87 11.21 8.53
CA SER A 63 -33.16 11.38 7.87
C SER A 63 -34.02 12.53 8.43
N GLN A 64 -33.63 13.13 9.57
CA GLN A 64 -34.38 14.24 10.17
C GLN A 64 -33.85 15.64 9.79
N ASP A 65 -32.61 15.75 9.32
CA ASP A 65 -31.97 17.04 8.95
C ASP A 65 -32.22 17.48 7.49
N SER A 66 -33.09 16.76 6.76
CA SER A 66 -33.51 17.13 5.39
C SER A 66 -34.97 17.58 5.30
N LYS A 67 -35.52 18.16 6.37
CA LYS A 67 -36.87 18.73 6.34
C LYS A 67 -36.95 20.15 6.86
#